data_AF-A0A7V0UAY3-F1
#
_entry.id   AF-A0A7V0UAY3-F1
#
_cell.length_a   1.000
_cell.length_b   1.000
_cell.length_c   1.000
_cell.angle_alpha   90.00
_cell.angle_beta   90.00
_cell.angle_gamma   90.00
#
_symmetry.space_group_name_H-M   'P 1'
#
loop_
_entity.id
_entity.type
_entity.pdbx_description
1 polymer ?
#
loop_
_entity_poly.entity_id
_entity_poly.type
_entity_poly.pdbx_seq_one_letter_code
_entity_poly.pdbx_strand_id
1 'polypeptide(L)'
;MKVITLKSSEGLHIVRHSAAHIMADAVTQLFPDTKVAIGPSIETGFYYDFDSPHRFSESDFEAIEKKMGEIIKENLPFTRKIVSKEEAIKLFSEMGETYKIELIEDINEPTVSLYFHGNFVDLCRGPHLPHTGFVKVFKLLSVAGAYWRGDEKNKMLQRLYATAFNSKSDLEAHLKMLEEAKERDHRKLGKELDLFEFSEDVGPGLAMWTPNGGIIRTVIENFWKKEHYRNGYELIYTPHIGRGSLWETSGHLGFYKDSMYSPMDIDGEDYFVKPMNCPFHITLYKRKKWSYREFPFRWAELGTVYRYEKSGTLNGLKRVRGFTQDDAHLFCRMDQLEQEITKVLNFSLHMLKSFDFSSYKLYLSTRPDEGFVGETDVWDKAETALKSTLEKSDLVWELNEGEGAFYGP
;
A
#
# COMPACT_ATOMS: atom_id res chain seq x y z
N MET A 1 -8.00 25.97 22.24
CA MET A 1 -9.19 25.28 21.70
C MET A 1 -9.29 25.62 20.22
N LYS A 2 -9.11 24.63 19.33
CA LYS A 2 -9.20 24.81 17.87
C LYS A 2 -10.59 24.31 17.45
N VAL A 3 -11.40 25.16 16.82
CA VAL A 3 -12.72 24.76 16.31
C VAL A 3 -12.50 24.08 14.96
N ILE A 4 -12.86 22.80 14.88
CA ILE A 4 -12.83 22.05 13.62
C ILE A 4 -14.10 22.41 12.85
N THR A 5 -13.92 22.89 11.63
CA THR A 5 -15.04 23.21 10.73
C THR A 5 -15.18 22.12 9.68
N LEU A 6 -16.39 21.91 9.18
CA LEU A 6 -16.67 20.91 8.14
C LEU A 6 -15.80 21.12 6.88
N LYS A 7 -15.41 22.36 6.59
CA LYS A 7 -14.58 22.73 5.43
C LYS A 7 -13.11 22.29 5.55
N SER A 8 -12.65 21.95 6.75
CA SER A 8 -11.29 21.46 6.95
C SER A 8 -11.16 19.98 6.56
N SER A 9 -9.96 19.55 6.19
CA SER A 9 -9.66 18.13 5.93
C SER A 9 -10.02 17.24 7.12
N GLU A 10 -9.70 17.70 8.33
CA GLU A 10 -10.06 17.07 9.59
C GLU A 10 -11.59 16.97 9.77
N GLY A 11 -12.32 18.03 9.44
CA GLY A 11 -13.79 18.03 9.46
C GLY A 11 -14.40 17.04 8.47
N LEU A 12 -13.85 16.95 7.25
CA LEU A 12 -14.32 16.02 6.23
C LEU A 12 -14.07 14.55 6.63
N HIS A 13 -12.95 14.28 7.29
CA HIS A 13 -12.66 12.97 7.87
C HIS A 13 -13.74 12.57 8.90
N ILE A 14 -14.12 13.50 9.79
CA ILE A 14 -15.18 13.28 10.79
C ILE A 14 -16.55 13.08 10.13
N VAL A 15 -16.86 13.82 9.06
CA VAL A 15 -18.09 13.64 8.26
C VAL A 15 -18.16 12.22 7.70
N ARG A 16 -17.08 11.76 7.06
CA ARG A 16 -17.00 10.42 6.46
C ARG A 16 -17.07 9.32 7.50
N HIS A 17 -16.40 9.51 8.62
CA HIS A 17 -16.44 8.55 9.71
C HIS A 17 -17.85 8.42 10.32
N SER A 18 -18.55 9.54 10.50
CA SER A 18 -19.95 9.54 10.94
C SER A 18 -20.89 8.95 9.89
N ALA A 19 -20.64 9.19 8.61
CA ALA A 19 -21.39 8.57 7.51
C ALA A 19 -21.19 7.05 7.45
N ALA A 20 -20.01 6.54 7.83
CA ALA A 20 -19.75 5.10 7.94
C ALA A 20 -20.66 4.44 8.98
N HIS A 21 -20.83 5.06 10.16
CA HIS A 21 -21.74 4.56 11.19
C HIS A 21 -23.21 4.58 10.73
N ILE A 22 -23.63 5.64 10.02
CA ILE A 22 -24.98 5.72 9.43
C ILE A 22 -25.19 4.64 8.37
N MET A 23 -24.16 4.33 7.57
CA MET A 23 -24.21 3.24 6.60
C MET A 23 -24.35 1.88 7.30
N ALA A 24 -23.59 1.66 8.37
CA ALA A 24 -23.71 0.42 9.16
C ALA A 24 -25.11 0.27 9.76
N ASP A 25 -25.67 1.32 10.37
CA ASP A 25 -27.05 1.33 10.88
C ASP A 25 -28.09 1.06 9.77
N ALA A 26 -27.94 1.71 8.61
CA ALA A 26 -28.82 1.47 7.47
C ALA A 26 -28.77 0.01 6.99
N VAL A 27 -27.58 -0.57 6.90
CA VAL A 27 -27.39 -1.96 6.46
C VAL A 27 -27.97 -2.94 7.49
N THR A 28 -27.70 -2.79 8.78
CA THR A 28 -28.24 -3.71 9.79
C THR A 28 -29.75 -3.61 9.93
N GLN A 29 -30.35 -2.44 9.68
CA GLN A 29 -31.81 -2.31 9.62
C GLN A 29 -32.44 -2.96 8.38
N LEU A 30 -31.78 -2.90 7.22
CA LEU A 30 -32.26 -3.54 5.98
C LEU A 30 -32.01 -5.05 5.96
N PHE A 31 -30.94 -5.50 6.60
CA PHE A 31 -30.45 -6.87 6.60
C PHE A 31 -30.15 -7.32 8.04
N PRO A 32 -31.18 -7.70 8.83
CA PRO A 32 -31.07 -7.91 10.28
C PRO A 32 -30.07 -8.96 10.75
N ASP A 33 -29.70 -9.93 9.91
CA ASP A 33 -28.71 -10.97 10.22
C ASP A 33 -27.26 -10.55 9.93
N THR A 34 -27.04 -9.27 9.63
CA THR A 34 -25.72 -8.72 9.30
C THR A 34 -24.98 -8.28 10.56
N LYS A 35 -23.74 -8.75 10.70
CA LYS A 35 -22.81 -8.28 11.75
C LYS A 35 -21.85 -7.24 11.20
N VAL A 36 -21.45 -6.31 12.06
CA VAL A 36 -20.56 -5.21 11.68
C VAL A 36 -19.14 -5.45 12.21
N ALA A 37 -18.14 -5.27 11.34
CA ALA A 37 -16.75 -5.48 11.70
C ALA A 37 -16.01 -4.14 11.87
N ILE A 38 -15.37 -3.60 10.83
CA ILE A 38 -14.57 -2.37 10.89
C ILE A 38 -15.03 -1.41 9.79
N GLY A 39 -15.16 -0.12 10.13
CA GLY A 39 -15.53 0.92 9.16
C GLY A 39 -14.79 2.23 9.34
N PRO A 40 -13.54 2.33 8.85
CA PRO A 40 -12.76 3.55 8.97
C PRO A 40 -13.11 4.54 7.85
N SER A 41 -12.90 5.83 8.12
CA SER A 41 -12.76 6.82 7.05
C SER A 41 -11.39 6.69 6.39
N ILE A 42 -11.36 6.99 5.09
CA ILE A 42 -10.16 7.00 4.25
C ILE A 42 -10.07 8.35 3.52
N GLU A 43 -8.95 8.61 2.86
CA GLU A 43 -8.67 9.88 2.19
C GLU A 43 -9.74 10.30 1.17
N THR A 44 -10.40 9.34 0.51
CA THR A 44 -11.40 9.59 -0.54
C THR A 44 -12.84 9.28 -0.12
N GLY A 45 -13.06 8.76 1.09
CA GLY A 45 -14.37 8.28 1.51
C GLY A 45 -14.33 7.49 2.81
N PHE A 46 -15.01 6.36 2.84
CA PHE A 46 -15.02 5.40 3.94
C PHE A 46 -15.42 4.03 3.40
N TYR A 47 -15.22 2.99 4.21
CA TYR A 47 -15.82 1.69 3.95
C TYR A 47 -16.37 1.11 5.23
N TYR A 48 -17.15 0.04 5.12
CA TYR A 48 -17.52 -0.78 6.26
C TYR A 48 -17.53 -2.27 5.85
N ASP A 49 -16.94 -3.12 6.69
CA ASP A 49 -16.91 -4.57 6.51
C ASP A 49 -18.10 -5.23 7.22
N PHE A 50 -18.82 -6.07 6.48
CA PHE A 50 -20.02 -6.76 6.93
C PHE A 50 -19.87 -8.27 6.80
N ASP A 51 -20.29 -8.98 7.84
CA ASP A 51 -20.57 -10.41 7.77
C ASP A 51 -22.09 -10.58 7.62
N SER A 52 -22.53 -10.89 6.41
CA SER A 52 -23.95 -11.00 6.07
C SER A 52 -24.21 -12.26 5.24
N PRO A 53 -25.34 -12.95 5.47
CA PRO A 53 -25.81 -13.99 4.55
C PRO A 53 -26.25 -13.41 3.20
N HIS A 54 -26.67 -12.15 3.15
CA HIS A 54 -27.01 -11.46 1.91
C HIS A 54 -25.75 -11.08 1.15
N ARG A 55 -25.70 -11.39 -0.15
CA ARG A 55 -24.58 -10.98 -1.00
C ARG A 55 -24.83 -9.59 -1.57
N PHE A 56 -24.10 -8.60 -1.07
CA PHE A 56 -24.22 -7.22 -1.52
C PHE A 56 -23.76 -7.06 -2.98
N SER A 57 -24.48 -6.19 -3.69
CA SER A 57 -24.21 -5.84 -5.07
C SER A 57 -24.65 -4.40 -5.35
N GLU A 58 -24.32 -3.88 -6.54
CA GLU A 58 -24.70 -2.50 -6.91
C GLU A 58 -26.22 -2.28 -6.93
N SER A 59 -27.04 -3.33 -7.09
CA SER A 59 -28.50 -3.21 -7.02
C SER A 59 -29.01 -2.89 -5.62
N ASP A 60 -28.23 -3.15 -4.57
CA ASP A 60 -28.60 -2.84 -3.18
C ASP A 60 -28.33 -1.36 -2.84
N PHE A 61 -27.50 -0.67 -3.63
CA PHE A 61 -26.98 0.64 -3.25
C PHE A 61 -28.09 1.69 -3.12
N GLU A 62 -29.09 1.67 -4.01
CA GLU A 62 -30.21 2.62 -3.93
C GLU A 62 -31.02 2.45 -2.65
N ALA A 63 -31.26 1.20 -2.21
CA ALA A 63 -31.99 0.90 -0.99
C ALA A 63 -31.21 1.35 0.26
N ILE A 64 -29.91 1.06 0.30
CA ILE A 64 -29.02 1.46 1.40
C ILE A 64 -28.92 2.99 1.46
N GLU A 65 -28.69 3.66 0.32
CA GLU A 65 -28.60 5.13 0.26
C GLU A 65 -29.90 5.80 0.72
N LYS A 66 -31.05 5.27 0.31
CA LYS A 66 -32.35 5.74 0.77
C LYS A 66 -32.49 5.61 2.29
N LYS A 67 -32.13 4.46 2.84
CA LYS A 67 -32.23 4.20 4.28
C LYS A 67 -31.27 5.08 5.10
N MET A 68 -30.04 5.29 4.63
CA MET A 68 -29.11 6.27 5.21
C MET A 68 -29.74 7.68 5.22
N GLY A 69 -30.41 8.06 4.11
CA GLY A 69 -31.12 9.33 4.00
C GLY A 69 -32.28 9.48 4.98
N GLU A 70 -32.98 8.39 5.32
CA GLU A 70 -34.00 8.37 6.37
C GLU A 70 -33.39 8.64 7.75
N ILE A 71 -32.33 7.91 8.14
CA ILE A 71 -31.61 8.08 9.42
C ILE A 71 -31.02 9.49 9.59
N ILE A 72 -30.54 10.09 8.49
CA ILE A 72 -30.02 11.47 8.49
C ILE A 72 -31.14 12.48 8.76
N LYS A 73 -32.34 12.27 8.22
CA LYS A 73 -33.50 13.16 8.43
C LYS A 73 -34.00 13.14 9.87
N GLU A 74 -33.79 12.04 10.59
CA GLU A 74 -34.14 11.94 12.02
C GLU A 74 -33.29 12.83 12.93
N ASN A 75 -32.13 13.33 12.46
CA ASN A 75 -31.23 14.20 13.22
C ASN A 75 -30.82 13.63 14.59
N LEU A 76 -30.55 12.32 14.63
CA LEU A 76 -30.20 11.61 15.87
C LEU A 76 -28.84 12.11 16.42
N PRO A 77 -28.73 12.41 17.73
CA PRO A 77 -27.48 12.86 18.33
C PRO A 77 -26.48 11.71 18.45
N PHE A 78 -25.20 11.98 18.14
CA PHE A 78 -24.13 11.03 18.45
C PHE A 78 -23.72 11.20 19.91
N THR A 79 -23.93 10.15 20.71
CA THR A 79 -23.59 10.15 22.14
C THR A 79 -22.42 9.23 22.40
N ARG A 80 -21.33 9.76 22.94
CA ARG A 80 -20.18 8.98 23.38
C ARG A 80 -20.38 8.53 24.82
N LYS A 81 -20.20 7.24 25.10
CA LYS A 81 -20.07 6.70 26.45
C LYS A 81 -18.73 6.00 26.61
N ILE A 82 -18.05 6.25 27.72
CA ILE A 82 -16.86 5.49 28.12
C ILE A 82 -17.36 4.44 29.10
N VAL A 83 -17.06 3.19 28.81
CA VAL A 83 -17.50 2.03 29.59
C VAL A 83 -16.31 1.11 29.86
N SER A 84 -16.42 0.26 30.86
CA SER A 84 -15.45 -0.82 31.07
C SER A 84 -15.47 -1.82 29.91
N LYS A 85 -14.38 -2.56 29.72
CA LYS A 85 -14.33 -3.63 28.73
C LYS A 85 -15.39 -4.69 28.97
N GLU A 86 -15.62 -5.05 30.24
CA GLU A 86 -16.58 -6.06 30.64
C GLU A 86 -18.01 -5.66 30.26
N GLU A 87 -18.38 -4.39 30.49
CA GLU A 87 -19.68 -3.85 30.09
C GLU A 87 -19.84 -3.84 28.56
N ALA A 88 -18.80 -3.45 27.82
CA ALA A 88 -18.83 -3.43 26.36
C ALA A 88 -18.95 -4.85 25.77
N ILE A 89 -18.16 -5.81 26.28
CA ILE A 89 -18.22 -7.21 25.86
C ILE A 89 -19.60 -7.79 26.14
N LYS A 90 -20.18 -7.52 27.32
CA LYS A 90 -21.53 -7.97 27.66
C LYS A 90 -22.56 -7.42 26.68
N LEU A 91 -22.53 -6.11 26.40
CA LEU A 91 -23.44 -5.48 25.45
C LEU A 91 -23.36 -6.11 24.05
N PHE A 92 -22.15 -6.23 23.49
CA PHE A 92 -21.98 -6.80 22.15
C PHE A 92 -22.26 -8.30 22.10
N SER A 93 -22.05 -9.03 23.20
CA SER A 93 -22.44 -10.44 23.30
C SER A 93 -23.96 -10.61 23.28
N GLU A 94 -24.73 -9.75 23.95
CA GLU A 94 -26.20 -9.76 23.91
C GLU A 94 -26.73 -9.41 22.51
N MET A 95 -25.97 -8.62 21.74
CA MET A 95 -26.28 -8.28 20.34
C MET A 95 -25.75 -9.30 19.31
N GLY A 96 -24.93 -10.28 19.73
CA GLY A 96 -24.32 -11.26 18.83
C GLY A 96 -23.17 -10.72 17.96
N GLU A 97 -22.61 -9.55 18.28
CA GLU A 97 -21.56 -8.84 17.54
C GLU A 97 -20.16 -9.36 17.89
N THR A 98 -19.83 -10.54 17.36
CA THR A 98 -18.59 -11.27 17.67
C THR A 98 -17.32 -10.50 17.30
N TYR A 99 -17.32 -9.79 16.17
CA TYR A 99 -16.16 -9.01 15.72
C TYR A 99 -15.80 -7.87 16.67
N LYS A 100 -16.80 -7.23 17.28
CA LYS A 100 -16.58 -6.13 18.23
C LYS A 100 -15.98 -6.65 19.53
N ILE A 101 -16.38 -7.85 19.97
CA ILE A 101 -15.81 -8.51 21.15
C ILE A 101 -14.31 -8.76 20.94
N GLU A 102 -13.93 -9.38 19.82
CA GLU A 102 -12.51 -9.62 19.50
C GLU A 102 -11.69 -8.33 19.47
N LEU A 103 -12.24 -7.24 18.92
CA LEU A 103 -11.57 -5.93 18.92
C LEU A 103 -11.40 -5.36 20.32
N ILE A 104 -12.37 -5.57 21.22
CA ILE A 104 -12.28 -5.10 22.61
C ILE A 104 -11.21 -5.88 23.38
N GLU A 105 -11.11 -7.19 23.15
CA GLU A 105 -10.12 -8.04 23.82
C GLU A 105 -8.69 -7.58 23.54
N ASP A 106 -8.39 -7.15 22.31
CA ASP A 106 -7.07 -6.67 21.89
C ASP A 106 -6.65 -5.29 22.43
N ILE A 107 -7.60 -4.50 22.91
CA ILE A 107 -7.32 -3.14 23.43
C ILE A 107 -6.60 -3.28 24.77
N ASN A 108 -5.45 -2.64 25.01
CA ASN A 108 -4.76 -2.80 26.30
C ASN A 108 -5.34 -1.91 27.41
N GLU A 109 -6.17 -0.94 27.05
CA GLU A 109 -6.82 0.01 27.94
C GLU A 109 -8.01 -0.62 28.71
N PRO A 110 -8.22 -0.30 30.00
CA PRO A 110 -9.29 -0.87 30.82
C PRO A 110 -10.70 -0.40 30.43
N THR A 111 -10.79 0.66 29.62
CA THR A 111 -12.06 1.26 29.19
C THR A 111 -12.06 1.49 27.68
N VAL A 112 -13.22 1.35 27.08
CA VAL A 112 -13.45 1.63 25.65
C VAL A 112 -14.52 2.70 25.49
N SER A 113 -14.52 3.38 24.33
CA SER A 113 -15.61 4.29 23.98
C SER A 113 -16.59 3.65 23.01
N LEU A 114 -17.86 3.81 23.33
CA LEU A 114 -18.99 3.43 22.49
C LEU A 114 -19.70 4.68 21.99
N TYR A 115 -20.08 4.67 20.72
CA TYR A 115 -20.85 5.73 20.10
C TYR A 115 -22.25 5.25 19.76
N PHE A 116 -23.25 5.99 20.21
CA PHE A 116 -24.66 5.70 19.99
C PHE A 116 -25.28 6.75 19.08
N HIS A 117 -26.18 6.33 18.19
CA HIS A 117 -27.16 7.21 17.56
C HIS A 117 -28.47 6.44 17.35
N GLY A 118 -29.56 6.95 17.92
CA GLY A 118 -30.81 6.18 18.01
C GLY A 118 -30.59 4.86 18.75
N ASN A 119 -30.93 3.75 18.10
CA ASN A 119 -30.76 2.40 18.63
C ASN A 119 -29.42 1.75 18.22
N PHE A 120 -28.67 2.36 17.32
CA PHE A 120 -27.39 1.84 16.86
C PHE A 120 -26.27 2.18 17.84
N VAL A 121 -25.39 1.21 18.08
CA VAL A 121 -24.20 1.35 18.91
C VAL A 121 -23.00 0.75 18.20
N ASP A 122 -21.85 1.42 18.31
CA ASP A 122 -20.61 0.94 17.74
C ASP A 122 -19.40 1.21 18.64
N LEU A 123 -18.42 0.32 18.58
CA LEU A 123 -17.11 0.45 19.23
C LEU A 123 -16.25 1.38 18.39
N CYS A 124 -16.00 2.59 18.89
CA CYS A 124 -15.26 3.59 18.15
C CYS A 124 -14.56 4.60 19.06
N ARG A 125 -13.35 5.03 18.68
CA ARG A 125 -12.60 6.10 19.37
C ARG A 125 -13.16 7.51 19.06
N GLY A 126 -13.73 7.70 17.88
CA GLY A 126 -14.23 8.97 17.37
C GLY A 126 -13.11 9.94 16.93
N PRO A 127 -13.42 11.24 16.80
CA PRO A 127 -14.69 11.90 17.09
C PRO A 127 -15.75 11.71 15.99
N HIS A 128 -17.02 11.93 16.35
CA HIS A 128 -18.16 11.98 15.43
C HIS A 128 -18.76 13.39 15.35
N LEU A 129 -19.58 13.61 14.33
CA LEU A 129 -20.42 14.79 14.20
C LEU A 129 -21.40 14.92 15.38
N PRO A 130 -21.96 16.10 15.68
CA PRO A 130 -22.92 16.25 16.77
C PRO A 130 -24.22 15.43 16.60
N HIS A 131 -24.70 15.31 15.36
CA HIS A 131 -25.88 14.51 15.02
C HIS A 131 -25.85 14.06 13.55
N THR A 132 -26.63 13.04 13.21
CA THR A 132 -26.64 12.41 11.87
C THR A 132 -26.94 13.41 10.75
N GLY A 133 -27.82 14.39 11.02
CA GLY A 133 -28.19 15.45 10.07
C GLY A 133 -27.07 16.37 9.57
N PHE A 134 -25.87 16.31 10.14
CA PHE A 134 -24.70 17.02 9.61
C PHE A 134 -24.15 16.38 8.33
N VAL A 135 -24.39 15.07 8.11
CA VAL A 135 -24.08 14.42 6.84
C VAL A 135 -25.11 14.85 5.82
N LYS A 136 -24.67 15.50 4.73
CA LYS A 136 -25.56 16.07 3.71
C LYS A 136 -25.54 15.31 2.41
N VAL A 137 -24.35 14.99 1.92
CA VAL A 137 -24.16 14.42 0.58
C VAL A 137 -23.25 13.21 0.70
N PHE A 138 -23.70 12.07 0.19
CA PHE A 138 -22.97 10.81 0.23
C PHE A 138 -23.34 9.95 -0.99
N LYS A 139 -22.50 8.95 -1.29
CA LYS A 139 -22.71 8.02 -2.39
C LYS A 139 -22.00 6.69 -2.11
N LEU A 140 -22.68 5.57 -2.32
CA LEU A 140 -22.06 4.24 -2.37
C LEU A 140 -21.33 4.07 -3.71
N LEU A 141 -20.14 3.49 -3.67
CA LEU A 141 -19.20 3.44 -4.80
C LEU A 141 -19.01 2.04 -5.35
N SER A 142 -18.74 1.06 -4.48
CA SER A 142 -18.43 -0.32 -4.89
C SER A 142 -18.55 -1.30 -3.73
N VAL A 143 -18.61 -2.58 -4.08
CA VAL A 143 -18.51 -3.71 -3.15
C VAL A 143 -17.23 -4.50 -3.44
N ALA A 144 -16.54 -4.93 -2.39
CA ALA A 144 -15.35 -5.79 -2.49
C ALA A 144 -15.37 -6.88 -1.42
N GLY A 145 -14.53 -7.91 -1.57
CA GLY A 145 -14.26 -8.88 -0.52
C GLY A 145 -13.08 -8.41 0.35
N ALA A 146 -13.17 -8.64 1.66
CA ALA A 146 -12.07 -8.42 2.59
C ALA A 146 -11.99 -9.60 3.55
N TYR A 147 -10.78 -9.99 3.98
CA TYR A 147 -10.63 -11.02 5.01
C TYR A 147 -10.48 -10.39 6.38
N TRP A 148 -11.08 -10.98 7.39
CA TRP A 148 -10.93 -10.52 8.76
C TRP A 148 -9.46 -10.47 9.17
N ARG A 149 -9.00 -9.32 9.69
CA ARG A 149 -7.59 -9.00 10.01
C ARG A 149 -6.61 -9.14 8.83
N GLY A 150 -7.09 -9.20 7.59
CA GLY A 150 -6.24 -9.37 6.41
C GLY A 150 -5.60 -10.76 6.28
N ASP A 151 -6.10 -11.75 7.01
CA ASP A 151 -5.67 -13.14 6.92
C ASP A 151 -6.68 -13.96 6.11
N GLU A 152 -6.24 -14.51 4.97
CA GLU A 152 -7.02 -15.32 4.05
C GLU A 152 -7.58 -16.61 4.66
N LYS A 153 -7.05 -17.05 5.81
CA LYS A 153 -7.58 -18.19 6.57
C LYS A 153 -8.84 -17.83 7.35
N ASN A 154 -9.08 -16.55 7.60
CA ASN A 154 -10.25 -16.09 8.34
C ASN A 154 -11.48 -15.95 7.43
N LYS A 155 -12.63 -15.70 8.05
CA LYS A 155 -13.89 -15.49 7.32
C LYS A 155 -13.78 -14.30 6.37
N MET A 156 -14.24 -14.50 5.13
CA MET A 156 -14.38 -13.44 4.14
C MET A 156 -15.61 -12.58 4.47
N LEU A 157 -15.39 -11.28 4.58
CA LEU A 157 -16.35 -10.23 4.80
C LEU A 157 -16.65 -9.50 3.48
N GLN A 158 -17.79 -8.82 3.44
CA GLN A 158 -18.20 -7.97 2.32
C GLN A 158 -17.98 -6.50 2.69
N ARG A 159 -17.09 -5.84 1.95
CA ARG A 159 -16.73 -4.43 2.15
C ARG A 159 -17.54 -3.54 1.23
N LEU A 160 -18.33 -2.63 1.80
CA LEU A 160 -18.99 -1.57 1.05
C LEU A 160 -18.16 -0.29 1.11
N TYR A 161 -17.79 0.24 -0.05
CA TYR A 161 -17.13 1.53 -0.19
C TYR A 161 -18.15 2.62 -0.46
N ALA A 162 -18.00 3.75 0.21
CA ALA A 162 -18.82 4.93 0.02
C ALA A 162 -17.99 6.20 0.25
N THR A 163 -18.56 7.34 -0.11
CA THR A 163 -17.95 8.65 0.15
C THR A 163 -18.98 9.65 0.64
N ALA A 164 -18.52 10.67 1.34
CA ALA A 164 -19.35 11.77 1.83
C ALA A 164 -18.61 13.10 1.71
N PHE A 165 -19.38 14.14 1.42
CA PHE A 165 -18.93 15.52 1.23
C PHE A 165 -19.92 16.52 1.82
N ASN A 166 -19.47 17.76 2.01
CA ASN A 166 -20.30 18.83 2.55
C ASN A 166 -21.23 19.45 1.51
N SER A 167 -20.87 19.36 0.22
CA SER A 167 -21.64 19.96 -0.87
C SER A 167 -21.81 18.97 -2.03
N LYS A 168 -22.87 19.18 -2.81
CA LYS A 168 -23.13 18.38 -4.02
C LYS A 168 -22.05 18.60 -5.09
N SER A 169 -21.55 19.83 -5.21
CA SER A 169 -20.48 20.19 -6.13
C SER A 169 -19.19 19.39 -5.85
N ASP A 170 -18.83 19.23 -4.57
CA ASP A 170 -17.62 18.48 -4.21
C ASP A 170 -17.77 16.99 -4.52
N LEU A 171 -18.96 16.42 -4.26
CA LEU A 171 -19.26 15.04 -4.63
C LEU A 171 -19.19 14.85 -6.15
N GLU A 172 -19.84 15.73 -6.92
CA GLU A 172 -19.84 15.65 -8.39
C GLU A 172 -18.43 15.76 -8.97
N ALA A 173 -17.61 16.68 -8.44
CA ALA A 173 -16.20 16.81 -8.83
C ALA A 173 -15.40 15.53 -8.49
N HIS A 174 -15.63 14.94 -7.32
CA HIS A 174 -14.98 13.69 -6.92
C HIS A 174 -15.40 12.50 -7.80
N LEU A 175 -16.70 12.36 -8.09
CA LEU A 175 -17.21 11.31 -8.97
C LEU A 175 -16.65 11.45 -10.40
N LYS A 176 -16.56 12.68 -10.91
CA LYS A 176 -15.93 12.96 -12.20
C LYS A 176 -14.45 12.55 -12.21
N MET A 177 -13.70 12.88 -11.16
CA MET A 177 -12.30 12.47 -11.02
C MET A 177 -12.16 10.93 -10.98
N LEU A 178 -13.05 10.23 -10.27
CA LEU A 178 -13.06 8.76 -10.25
C LEU A 178 -13.35 8.16 -11.61
N GLU A 179 -14.25 8.77 -12.39
CA GLU A 179 -14.56 8.31 -13.74
C GLU A 179 -13.37 8.53 -14.70
N GLU A 180 -12.77 9.72 -14.68
CA GLU A 180 -11.54 10.01 -15.44
C GLU A 180 -10.39 9.06 -15.06
N ALA A 181 -10.28 8.68 -13.77
CA ALA A 181 -9.29 7.72 -13.31
C ALA A 181 -9.58 6.29 -13.81
N LYS A 182 -10.84 5.87 -13.87
CA LYS A 182 -11.26 4.57 -14.44
C LYS A 182 -10.99 4.50 -15.94
N GLU A 183 -11.21 5.59 -16.67
CA GLU A 183 -10.90 5.67 -18.10
C GLU A 183 -9.40 5.51 -18.39
N ARG A 184 -8.55 5.96 -17.46
CA ARG A 184 -7.09 5.90 -17.57
C ARG A 184 -6.48 4.69 -16.86
N ASP A 185 -7.30 3.74 -16.43
CA ASP A 185 -6.81 2.53 -15.78
C ASP A 185 -6.02 1.68 -16.78
N HIS A 186 -4.75 1.41 -16.45
CA HIS A 186 -3.85 0.64 -17.31
C HIS A 186 -4.34 -0.78 -17.59
N ARG A 187 -5.23 -1.34 -16.77
CA ARG A 187 -5.86 -2.65 -17.00
C ARG A 187 -6.92 -2.58 -18.08
N LYS A 188 -7.68 -1.49 -18.12
CA LYS A 188 -8.66 -1.22 -19.18
C LYS A 188 -7.93 -0.93 -20.48
N LEU A 189 -7.02 0.04 -20.47
CA LEU A 189 -6.23 0.43 -21.64
C LEU A 189 -5.33 -0.71 -22.14
N GLY A 190 -4.74 -1.48 -21.22
CA GLY A 190 -3.90 -2.63 -21.58
C GLY A 190 -4.64 -3.69 -22.38
N LYS A 191 -5.93 -3.89 -22.08
CA LYS A 191 -6.81 -4.77 -22.87
C LYS A 191 -7.26 -4.13 -24.18
N GLU A 192 -7.71 -2.88 -24.13
CA GLU A 192 -8.21 -2.15 -25.31
C GLU A 192 -7.13 -1.95 -26.40
N LEU A 193 -5.88 -1.75 -25.98
CA LEU A 193 -4.73 -1.53 -26.85
C LEU A 193 -3.90 -2.80 -27.08
N ASP A 194 -4.35 -3.94 -26.57
CA ASP A 194 -3.67 -5.24 -26.68
C ASP A 194 -2.19 -5.15 -26.26
N LEU A 195 -1.90 -4.72 -25.02
CA LEU A 195 -0.53 -4.50 -24.52
C LEU A 195 0.00 -5.64 -23.66
N PHE A 196 -0.86 -6.24 -22.85
CA PHE A 196 -0.50 -7.34 -21.97
C PHE A 196 -1.73 -8.15 -21.60
N GLU A 197 -1.51 -9.40 -21.19
CA GLU A 197 -2.54 -10.31 -20.74
C GLU A 197 -2.10 -11.06 -19.47
N PHE A 198 -3.07 -11.43 -18.65
CA PHE A 198 -2.89 -12.38 -17.56
C PHE A 198 -3.74 -13.60 -17.85
N SER A 199 -3.16 -14.79 -17.70
CA SER A 199 -3.85 -16.07 -17.89
C SER A 199 -3.89 -16.84 -16.58
N GLU A 200 -5.04 -17.44 -16.27
CA GLU A 200 -5.19 -18.34 -15.12
C GLU A 200 -4.27 -19.57 -15.25
N ASP A 201 -4.05 -20.06 -16.47
CA ASP A 201 -3.16 -21.20 -16.75
C ASP A 201 -1.69 -20.89 -16.45
N VAL A 202 -1.28 -19.62 -16.64
CA VAL A 202 0.09 -19.16 -16.36
C VAL A 202 0.27 -18.83 -14.88
N GLY A 203 -0.77 -18.30 -14.25
CA GLY A 203 -0.81 -18.00 -12.83
C GLY A 203 -0.90 -16.49 -12.53
N PRO A 204 -1.44 -16.14 -11.35
CA PRO A 204 -1.77 -14.76 -11.02
C PRO A 204 -0.52 -13.89 -10.82
N GLY A 205 -0.57 -12.67 -11.35
CA GLY A 205 0.51 -11.69 -11.20
C GLY A 205 1.72 -11.95 -12.10
N LEU A 206 1.59 -12.83 -13.09
CA LEU A 206 2.62 -13.09 -14.11
C LEU A 206 2.12 -12.54 -15.45
N ALA A 207 2.54 -11.32 -15.78
CA ALA A 207 2.08 -10.63 -16.98
C ALA A 207 2.74 -11.20 -18.24
N MET A 208 1.93 -11.50 -19.26
CA MET A 208 2.39 -11.82 -20.60
C MET A 208 2.32 -10.56 -21.46
N TRP A 209 3.45 -10.18 -22.05
CA TRP A 209 3.51 -9.02 -22.94
C TRP A 209 3.14 -9.45 -24.36
N THR A 210 2.17 -8.78 -24.94
CA THR A 210 1.78 -8.95 -26.36
C THR A 210 2.79 -8.24 -27.26
N PRO A 211 2.71 -8.37 -28.59
CA PRO A 211 3.59 -7.62 -29.50
C PRO A 211 3.55 -6.09 -29.29
N ASN A 212 2.37 -5.48 -29.08
CA ASN A 212 2.28 -4.03 -28.90
C ASN A 212 2.91 -3.58 -27.57
N GLY A 213 2.66 -4.30 -26.48
CA GLY A 213 3.33 -4.00 -25.21
C GLY A 213 4.83 -4.27 -25.25
N GLY A 214 5.25 -5.31 -25.98
CA GLY A 214 6.64 -5.62 -26.23
C GLY A 214 7.40 -4.50 -26.93
N ILE A 215 6.75 -3.78 -27.87
CA ILE A 215 7.33 -2.58 -28.50
C ILE A 215 7.58 -1.49 -27.45
N ILE A 216 6.57 -1.16 -26.64
CA ILE A 216 6.69 -0.13 -25.59
C ILE A 216 7.83 -0.48 -24.64
N ARG A 217 7.84 -1.72 -24.13
CA ARG A 217 8.90 -2.22 -23.25
C ARG A 217 10.27 -2.09 -23.89
N THR A 218 10.42 -2.52 -25.15
CA THR A 218 11.69 -2.46 -25.88
C THR A 218 12.19 -1.03 -26.06
N VAL A 219 11.29 -0.07 -26.36
CA VAL A 219 11.64 1.35 -26.47
C VAL A 219 12.19 1.88 -25.15
N ILE A 220 11.50 1.58 -24.04
CA ILE A 220 11.93 1.98 -22.69
C ILE A 220 13.28 1.34 -22.33
N GLU A 221 13.42 0.04 -22.53
CA GLU A 221 14.67 -0.68 -22.22
C GLU A 221 15.86 -0.18 -23.07
N ASN A 222 15.64 0.13 -24.35
CA ASN A 222 16.69 0.67 -25.20
C ASN A 222 17.12 2.08 -24.78
N PHE A 223 16.16 2.93 -24.41
CA PHE A 223 16.44 4.24 -23.81
C PHE A 223 17.25 4.07 -22.52
N TRP A 224 16.78 3.21 -21.62
CA TRP A 224 17.45 2.90 -20.36
C TRP A 224 18.90 2.45 -20.56
N LYS A 225 19.15 1.48 -21.45
CA LYS A 225 20.51 0.98 -21.73
C LYS A 225 21.41 2.11 -22.22
N LYS A 226 20.92 2.94 -23.14
CA LYS A 226 21.67 4.05 -23.72
C LYS A 226 22.06 5.08 -22.66
N GLU A 227 21.13 5.45 -21.79
CA GLU A 227 21.39 6.42 -20.73
C GLU A 227 22.30 5.84 -19.64
N HIS A 228 22.20 4.56 -19.31
CA HIS A 228 23.10 3.90 -18.37
C HIS A 228 24.54 3.89 -18.89
N TYR A 229 24.76 3.52 -20.17
CA TYR A 229 26.09 3.60 -20.76
C TYR A 229 26.66 5.03 -20.77
N ARG A 230 25.83 6.04 -21.07
CA ARG A 230 26.24 7.45 -21.03
C ARG A 230 26.66 7.91 -19.65
N ASN A 231 26.07 7.34 -18.59
CA ASN A 231 26.39 7.65 -17.19
C ASN A 231 27.44 6.70 -16.59
N GLY A 232 28.14 5.92 -17.41
CA GLY A 232 29.26 5.09 -16.99
C GLY A 232 28.85 3.86 -16.19
N TYR A 233 27.66 3.32 -16.45
CA TYR A 233 27.24 2.02 -15.96
C TYR A 233 27.70 0.89 -16.90
N GLU A 234 28.06 -0.23 -16.31
CA GLU A 234 28.38 -1.47 -17.01
C GLU A 234 27.22 -2.45 -16.80
N LEU A 235 26.72 -3.01 -17.90
CA LEU A 235 25.62 -3.97 -17.82
C LEU A 235 26.12 -5.37 -17.48
N ILE A 236 25.49 -5.99 -16.50
CA ILE A 236 25.71 -7.39 -16.11
C ILE A 236 24.42 -8.18 -16.26
N TYR A 237 24.53 -9.51 -16.27
CA TYR A 237 23.40 -10.43 -16.37
C TYR A 237 23.58 -11.55 -15.36
N THR A 238 22.56 -11.81 -14.55
CA THR A 238 22.62 -12.80 -13.47
C THR A 238 21.48 -13.81 -13.56
N PRO A 239 21.68 -15.06 -13.10
CA PRO A 239 20.63 -16.09 -13.11
C PRO A 239 19.36 -15.69 -12.35
N HIS A 240 18.26 -16.39 -12.60
CA HIS A 240 16.98 -16.20 -11.88
C HIS A 240 16.83 -17.09 -10.64
N ILE A 241 17.73 -18.05 -10.44
CA ILE A 241 17.69 -19.02 -9.35
C ILE A 241 19.02 -19.05 -8.60
N GLY A 242 18.98 -19.29 -7.30
CA GLY A 242 20.17 -19.40 -6.45
C GLY A 242 19.94 -20.33 -5.27
N ARG A 243 21.03 -20.95 -4.78
CA ARG A 243 21.02 -21.84 -3.61
C ARG A 243 20.56 -21.10 -2.34
N GLY A 244 19.92 -21.82 -1.43
CA GLY A 244 19.48 -21.33 -0.13
C GLY A 244 20.56 -20.57 0.64
N SER A 245 21.79 -21.09 0.64
CA SER A 245 22.94 -20.49 1.32
C SER A 245 23.31 -19.08 0.84
N LEU A 246 23.03 -18.74 -0.43
CA LEU A 246 23.21 -17.37 -0.95
C LEU A 246 22.30 -16.39 -0.21
N TRP A 247 21.03 -16.78 -0.04
CA TRP A 247 19.97 -15.98 0.56
C TRP A 247 20.05 -15.92 2.07
N GLU A 248 20.56 -16.98 2.70
CA GLU A 248 20.92 -17.00 4.10
C GLU A 248 22.06 -16.01 4.38
N THR A 249 23.12 -16.09 3.57
CA THR A 249 24.29 -15.19 3.70
C THR A 249 23.90 -13.71 3.50
N SER A 250 22.95 -13.42 2.61
CA SER A 250 22.46 -12.06 2.39
C SER A 250 21.38 -11.63 3.38
N GLY A 251 20.99 -12.49 4.34
CA GLY A 251 19.94 -12.22 5.33
C GLY A 251 18.50 -12.28 4.80
N HIS A 252 18.29 -12.53 3.50
CA HIS A 252 16.97 -12.49 2.88
C HIS A 252 16.07 -13.64 3.34
N LEU A 253 16.63 -14.81 3.67
CA LEU A 253 15.84 -15.89 4.29
C LEU A 253 15.41 -15.58 5.73
N GLY A 254 16.04 -14.62 6.40
CA GLY A 254 15.58 -14.13 7.70
C GLY A 254 14.47 -13.09 7.54
N PHE A 255 14.75 -12.02 6.78
CA PHE A 255 13.89 -10.84 6.72
C PHE A 255 12.81 -10.89 5.63
N TYR A 256 12.98 -11.70 4.59
CA TYR A 256 12.18 -11.62 3.35
C TYR A 256 11.52 -12.94 2.95
N LYS A 257 11.65 -13.99 3.78
CA LYS A 257 11.21 -15.36 3.46
C LYS A 257 9.74 -15.45 3.08
N ASP A 258 8.86 -14.73 3.78
CA ASP A 258 7.42 -14.75 3.53
C ASP A 258 7.05 -14.10 2.19
N SER A 259 7.94 -13.27 1.64
CA SER A 259 7.82 -12.64 0.32
C SER A 259 8.58 -13.40 -0.78
N MET A 260 9.21 -14.53 -0.46
CA MET A 260 9.91 -15.40 -1.43
C MET A 260 9.01 -16.55 -1.87
N TYR A 261 9.18 -17.00 -3.11
CA TYR A 261 8.58 -18.26 -3.56
C TYR A 261 9.15 -19.43 -2.76
N SER A 262 8.34 -20.48 -2.61
CA SER A 262 8.76 -21.73 -1.96
C SER A 262 10.03 -22.30 -2.59
N PRO A 263 10.91 -22.92 -1.80
CA PRO A 263 12.11 -23.55 -2.33
C PRO A 263 11.77 -24.69 -3.28
N MET A 264 12.63 -24.87 -4.28
CA MET A 264 12.72 -26.07 -5.10
C MET A 264 13.80 -26.97 -4.48
N ASP A 265 13.44 -28.20 -4.12
CA ASP A 265 14.42 -29.21 -3.72
C ASP A 265 15.14 -29.74 -4.97
N ILE A 266 16.44 -29.46 -5.06
CA ILE A 266 17.33 -29.94 -6.11
C ILE A 266 18.44 -30.74 -5.45
N ASP A 267 18.34 -32.07 -5.55
CA ASP A 267 19.31 -33.03 -4.99
C ASP A 267 19.56 -32.86 -3.48
N GLY A 268 18.51 -32.50 -2.71
CA GLY A 268 18.60 -32.28 -1.27
C GLY A 268 19.10 -30.89 -0.87
N GLU A 269 19.29 -29.99 -1.83
CA GLU A 269 19.58 -28.57 -1.59
C GLU A 269 18.38 -27.70 -1.99
N ASP A 270 18.01 -26.75 -1.12
CA ASP A 270 16.99 -25.75 -1.44
C ASP A 270 17.52 -24.73 -2.46
N TYR A 271 16.76 -24.50 -3.52
CA TYR A 271 16.95 -23.42 -4.48
C TYR A 271 15.76 -22.48 -4.47
N PHE A 272 16.02 -21.18 -4.57
CA PHE A 272 14.98 -20.17 -4.62
C PHE A 272 15.06 -19.38 -5.92
N VAL A 273 13.90 -19.01 -6.44
CA VAL A 273 13.79 -17.98 -7.46
C VAL A 273 14.11 -16.63 -6.82
N LYS A 274 14.89 -15.78 -7.50
CA LYS A 274 15.43 -14.55 -6.91
C LYS A 274 14.34 -13.51 -6.59
N PRO A 275 14.23 -13.01 -5.35
CA PRO A 275 13.37 -11.87 -5.01
C PRO A 275 14.03 -10.51 -5.27
N MET A 276 15.37 -10.50 -5.39
CA MET A 276 16.24 -9.33 -5.57
C MET A 276 17.54 -9.74 -6.30
N ASN A 277 18.20 -8.79 -6.98
CA ASN A 277 19.43 -9.07 -7.74
C ASN A 277 20.72 -8.90 -6.89
N CYS A 278 20.66 -8.16 -5.77
CA CYS A 278 21.81 -7.74 -4.97
C CYS A 278 22.81 -8.87 -4.65
N PRO A 279 22.37 -10.07 -4.18
CA PRO A 279 23.30 -11.14 -3.83
C PRO A 279 24.13 -11.66 -5.02
N PHE A 280 23.57 -11.64 -6.23
CA PHE A 280 24.30 -12.03 -7.43
C PHE A 280 25.34 -10.98 -7.84
N HIS A 281 24.98 -9.70 -7.75
CA HIS A 281 25.90 -8.59 -8.04
C HIS A 281 27.10 -8.62 -7.08
N ILE A 282 26.85 -8.89 -5.79
CA ILE A 282 27.90 -9.09 -4.79
C ILE A 282 28.75 -10.33 -5.08
N THR A 283 28.14 -11.42 -5.56
CA THR A 283 28.89 -12.64 -5.95
C THR A 283 29.83 -12.35 -7.10
N LEU A 284 29.39 -11.58 -8.10
CA LEU A 284 30.26 -11.09 -9.17
C LEU A 284 31.37 -10.19 -8.62
N TYR A 285 31.09 -9.32 -7.65
CA TYR A 285 32.11 -8.49 -7.01
C TYR A 285 33.21 -9.34 -6.36
N LYS A 286 32.84 -10.42 -5.65
CA LYS A 286 33.78 -11.30 -4.96
C LYS A 286 34.71 -12.12 -5.88
N ARG A 287 34.47 -12.14 -7.20
CA ARG A 287 35.23 -12.98 -8.16
C ARG A 287 36.73 -12.68 -8.21
N LYS A 288 37.13 -11.45 -7.87
CA LYS A 288 38.53 -11.01 -7.87
C LYS A 288 38.76 -9.96 -6.78
N LYS A 289 40.04 -9.66 -6.52
CA LYS A 289 40.44 -8.50 -5.73
C LYS A 289 40.39 -7.23 -6.59
N TRP A 290 40.01 -6.12 -5.97
CA TRP A 290 39.88 -4.81 -6.62
C TRP A 290 40.88 -3.83 -6.04
N SER A 291 41.49 -3.03 -6.91
CA SER A 291 42.31 -1.88 -6.52
C SER A 291 41.42 -0.70 -6.14
N TYR A 292 41.83 0.09 -5.14
CA TYR A 292 41.12 1.31 -4.75
C TYR A 292 40.93 2.30 -5.93
N ARG A 293 41.80 2.22 -6.96
CA ARG A 293 41.76 3.03 -8.18
C ARG A 293 40.66 2.64 -9.16
N GLU A 294 40.13 1.42 -9.06
CA GLU A 294 39.02 0.94 -9.90
C GLU A 294 37.66 1.50 -9.44
N PHE A 295 37.58 2.09 -8.23
CA PHE A 295 36.34 2.65 -7.69
C PHE A 295 36.11 4.10 -8.13
N PRO A 296 34.86 4.49 -8.46
CA PRO A 296 33.65 3.68 -8.35
C PRO A 296 33.36 2.90 -9.64
N PHE A 297 32.81 1.69 -9.52
CA PHE A 297 32.18 0.99 -10.64
C PHE A 297 30.69 0.84 -10.38
N ARG A 298 29.92 0.96 -11.46
CA ARG A 298 28.46 1.04 -11.43
C ARG A 298 27.91 -0.09 -12.28
N TRP A 299 27.36 -1.12 -11.64
CA TRP A 299 26.79 -2.24 -12.37
C TRP A 299 25.28 -2.11 -12.41
N ALA A 300 24.70 -2.29 -13.60
CA ALA A 300 23.26 -2.27 -13.79
C ALA A 300 22.78 -3.53 -14.48
N GLU A 301 21.55 -3.93 -14.21
CA GLU A 301 20.90 -5.09 -14.79
C GLU A 301 19.40 -4.80 -14.96
N LEU A 302 18.85 -5.11 -16.13
CA LEU A 302 17.40 -5.29 -16.28
C LEU A 302 17.02 -6.64 -15.64
N GLY A 303 17.07 -6.68 -14.30
CA GLY A 303 17.05 -7.89 -13.50
C GLY A 303 15.63 -8.36 -13.23
N THR A 304 15.24 -9.52 -13.77
CA THR A 304 13.91 -10.09 -13.51
C THR A 304 13.89 -10.87 -12.21
N VAL A 305 13.03 -10.43 -11.30
CA VAL A 305 12.86 -10.96 -9.95
C VAL A 305 11.42 -11.42 -9.74
N TYR A 306 11.23 -12.24 -8.70
CA TYR A 306 9.95 -12.83 -8.37
C TYR A 306 9.66 -12.70 -6.87
N ARG A 307 8.51 -12.12 -6.53
CA ARG A 307 8.05 -11.91 -5.15
C ARG A 307 6.71 -12.60 -4.95
N TYR A 308 6.58 -13.30 -3.83
CA TYR A 308 5.35 -13.98 -3.44
C TYR A 308 4.35 -12.98 -2.84
N GLU A 309 3.77 -12.15 -3.71
CA GLU A 309 2.69 -11.24 -3.33
C GLU A 309 1.40 -12.03 -3.11
N LYS A 310 0.67 -11.72 -2.04
CA LYS A 310 -0.65 -12.32 -1.78
C LYS A 310 -1.59 -12.06 -2.96
N SER A 311 -2.34 -13.07 -3.40
CA SER A 311 -3.18 -13.00 -4.60
C SER A 311 -4.15 -11.81 -4.59
N GLY A 312 -4.77 -11.53 -3.44
CA GLY A 312 -5.68 -10.39 -3.26
C GLY A 312 -5.04 -9.00 -3.34
N THR A 313 -3.71 -8.90 -3.35
CA THR A 313 -2.99 -7.62 -3.48
C THR A 313 -2.55 -7.32 -4.91
N LEU A 314 -2.65 -8.29 -5.81
CA LEU A 314 -2.22 -8.13 -7.19
C LEU A 314 -3.10 -7.12 -7.94
N ASN A 315 -2.48 -6.26 -8.75
CA ASN A 315 -3.19 -5.20 -9.45
C ASN A 315 -2.55 -4.87 -10.81
N GLY A 316 -3.04 -5.55 -11.87
CA GLY A 316 -2.51 -5.40 -13.23
C GLY A 316 -0.98 -5.42 -13.24
N LEU A 317 -0.34 -4.47 -13.93
CA LEU A 317 1.11 -4.28 -13.89
C LEU A 317 1.67 -3.47 -12.68
N LYS A 318 0.82 -2.91 -11.81
CA LYS A 318 1.29 -2.10 -10.67
C LYS A 318 1.84 -2.95 -9.51
N ARG A 319 1.22 -4.10 -9.27
CA ARG A 319 1.64 -5.06 -8.24
C ARG A 319 1.52 -6.47 -8.81
N VAL A 320 2.67 -7.07 -9.10
CA VAL A 320 2.85 -8.34 -9.81
C VAL A 320 3.81 -9.24 -9.05
N ARG A 321 3.77 -10.54 -9.34
CA ARG A 321 4.70 -11.51 -8.75
C ARG A 321 5.99 -11.66 -9.53
N GLY A 322 6.01 -11.36 -10.82
CA GLY A 322 7.20 -11.40 -11.67
C GLY A 322 7.38 -10.08 -12.40
N PHE A 323 8.55 -9.47 -12.26
CA PHE A 323 8.84 -8.17 -12.88
C PHE A 323 10.33 -7.96 -13.10
N THR A 324 10.65 -7.07 -14.04
CA THR A 324 12.02 -6.69 -14.36
C THR A 324 12.28 -5.31 -13.77
N GLN A 325 13.27 -5.22 -12.89
CA GLN A 325 13.72 -3.95 -12.33
C GLN A 325 14.82 -3.37 -13.19
N ASP A 326 14.84 -2.05 -13.33
CA ASP A 326 15.98 -1.25 -13.73
C ASP A 326 17.02 -1.14 -12.61
N ASP A 327 17.52 -2.29 -12.17
CA ASP A 327 18.32 -2.40 -10.95
C ASP A 327 19.78 -2.02 -11.18
N ALA A 328 20.42 -1.46 -10.16
CA ALA A 328 21.84 -1.14 -10.19
C ALA A 328 22.48 -1.18 -8.80
N HIS A 329 23.70 -1.71 -8.75
CA HIS A 329 24.53 -1.75 -7.55
C HIS A 329 25.86 -1.05 -7.84
N LEU A 330 26.07 0.05 -7.11
CA LEU A 330 27.29 0.84 -7.20
C LEU A 330 28.20 0.46 -6.05
N PHE A 331 29.45 0.18 -6.38
CA PHE A 331 30.49 -0.07 -5.40
C PHE A 331 31.41 1.14 -5.42
N CYS A 332 31.52 1.80 -4.27
CA CYS A 332 32.33 3.00 -4.10
C CYS A 332 33.05 2.96 -2.76
N ARG A 333 34.08 3.80 -2.62
CA ARG A 333 34.70 4.03 -1.32
C ARG A 333 33.86 5.02 -0.50
N MET A 334 33.99 4.98 0.82
CA MET A 334 33.25 5.88 1.71
C MET A 334 33.50 7.37 1.39
N ASP A 335 34.71 7.74 0.95
CA ASP A 335 35.03 9.11 0.53
C ASP A 335 34.32 9.56 -0.77
N GLN A 336 33.75 8.61 -1.52
CA GLN A 336 33.05 8.86 -2.79
C GLN A 336 31.52 8.84 -2.63
N LEU A 337 31.00 8.44 -1.46
CA LEU A 337 29.59 8.14 -1.24
C LEU A 337 28.68 9.32 -1.61
N GLU A 338 28.93 10.50 -1.06
CA GLU A 338 28.12 11.69 -1.31
C GLU A 338 28.11 12.10 -2.79
N GLN A 339 29.26 12.00 -3.46
CA GLN A 339 29.38 12.31 -4.88
C GLN A 339 28.57 11.33 -5.73
N GLU A 340 28.61 10.04 -5.41
CA GLU A 340 27.87 9.02 -6.15
C GLU A 340 26.36 9.11 -5.90
N ILE A 341 25.92 9.36 -4.66
CA ILE A 341 24.50 9.64 -4.36
C ILE A 341 24.00 10.84 -5.17
N THR A 342 24.77 11.93 -5.21
CA THR A 342 24.40 13.13 -5.98
C THR A 342 24.26 12.83 -7.48
N LYS A 343 25.16 12.01 -8.05
CA LYS A 343 25.06 11.58 -9.45
C LYS A 343 23.83 10.71 -9.70
N VAL A 344 23.55 9.75 -8.81
CA VAL A 344 22.38 8.88 -8.90
C VAL A 344 21.09 9.70 -8.82
N LEU A 345 20.98 10.62 -7.86
CA LEU A 345 19.82 11.49 -7.73
C LEU A 345 19.57 12.30 -9.00
N ASN A 346 20.59 12.98 -9.52
CA ASN A 346 20.49 13.74 -10.76
C ASN A 346 20.11 12.86 -11.96
N PHE A 347 20.65 11.64 -12.02
CA PHE A 347 20.34 10.70 -13.07
C PHE A 347 18.90 10.19 -12.99
N SER A 348 18.40 9.85 -11.80
CA SER A 348 17.01 9.48 -11.57
C SER A 348 16.05 10.60 -11.96
N LEU A 349 16.36 11.86 -11.61
CA LEU A 349 15.57 13.02 -12.03
C LEU A 349 15.58 13.23 -13.54
N HIS A 350 16.71 12.99 -14.20
CA HIS A 350 16.80 13.03 -15.65
C HIS A 350 15.92 11.95 -16.30
N MET A 351 15.94 10.73 -15.77
CA MET A 351 15.07 9.64 -16.22
C MET A 351 13.59 10.02 -16.09
N LEU A 352 13.15 10.49 -14.93
CA LEU A 352 11.77 10.94 -14.71
C LEU A 352 11.36 12.05 -15.69
N LYS A 353 12.20 13.08 -15.83
CA LYS A 353 11.96 14.20 -16.75
C LYS A 353 11.85 13.75 -18.22
N SER A 354 12.58 12.70 -18.61
CA SER A 354 12.56 12.19 -19.98
C SER A 354 11.24 11.53 -20.36
N PHE A 355 10.45 11.11 -19.36
CA PHE A 355 9.09 10.61 -19.50
C PHE A 355 8.02 11.65 -19.10
N ASP A 356 8.42 12.93 -19.01
CA ASP A 356 7.55 14.06 -18.64
C ASP A 356 6.91 13.94 -17.24
N PHE A 357 7.55 13.18 -16.33
CA PHE A 357 7.15 13.12 -14.93
C PHE A 357 7.70 14.35 -14.19
N SER A 358 6.86 15.38 -14.09
CA SER A 358 7.17 16.64 -13.40
C SER A 358 6.68 16.70 -11.96
N SER A 359 5.79 15.80 -11.56
CA SER A 359 5.24 15.73 -10.21
C SER A 359 5.71 14.45 -9.51
N TYR A 360 6.53 14.63 -8.48
CA TYR A 360 7.01 13.58 -7.61
C TYR A 360 7.19 14.13 -6.20
N LYS A 361 7.20 13.23 -5.22
CA LYS A 361 7.57 13.53 -3.85
C LYS A 361 8.87 12.80 -3.54
N LEU A 362 9.75 13.47 -2.81
CA LEU A 362 11.03 12.92 -2.41
C LEU A 362 10.99 12.68 -0.90
N TYR A 363 11.41 11.49 -0.49
CA TYR A 363 11.42 11.08 0.90
C TYR A 363 12.84 10.63 1.28
N LEU A 364 13.28 11.04 2.46
CA LEU A 364 14.44 10.46 3.13
C LEU A 364 13.93 9.47 4.17
N SER A 365 14.09 8.18 3.92
CA SER A 365 13.82 7.16 4.92
C SER A 365 15.05 7.00 5.83
N THR A 366 14.82 6.74 7.12
CA THR A 366 15.91 6.54 8.10
C THR A 366 15.85 5.15 8.69
N ARG A 367 16.90 4.79 9.44
CA ARG A 367 17.05 3.52 10.14
C ARG A 367 15.75 3.11 10.88
N PRO A 368 15.22 1.91 10.61
CA PRO A 368 14.14 1.33 11.37
C PRO A 368 14.47 1.17 12.85
N ASP A 369 13.46 1.22 13.71
CA ASP A 369 13.64 1.00 15.16
C ASP A 369 14.13 -0.42 15.47
N GLU A 370 13.68 -1.40 14.70
CA GLU A 370 14.03 -2.82 14.84
C GLU A 370 14.31 -3.47 13.49
N GLY A 371 15.03 -4.60 13.50
CA GLY A 371 15.21 -5.42 12.29
C GLY A 371 16.20 -4.88 11.25
N PHE A 372 16.99 -3.87 11.58
CA PHE A 372 18.10 -3.41 10.73
C PHE A 372 19.39 -4.23 10.98
N VAL A 373 20.27 -4.26 9.98
CA VAL A 373 21.59 -4.91 10.08
C VAL A 373 22.72 -3.88 10.00
N GLY A 374 23.87 -4.20 10.61
CA GLY A 374 25.07 -3.38 10.59
C GLY A 374 25.23 -2.47 11.82
N GLU A 375 26.37 -1.79 11.87
CA GLU A 375 26.72 -0.89 12.99
C GLU A 375 26.02 0.47 12.85
N THR A 376 25.59 1.05 13.98
CA THR A 376 24.93 2.36 14.03
C THR A 376 25.77 3.46 13.40
N ASP A 377 27.10 3.43 13.60
CA ASP A 377 28.02 4.42 13.03
C ASP A 377 28.05 4.41 11.49
N VAL A 378 27.74 3.27 10.86
CA VAL A 378 27.67 3.15 9.39
C VAL A 378 26.36 3.76 8.89
N TRP A 379 25.27 3.49 9.60
CA TRP A 379 23.95 4.09 9.36
C TRP A 379 23.98 5.60 9.48
N ASP A 380 24.54 6.12 10.57
CA ASP A 380 24.62 7.57 10.81
C ASP A 380 25.39 8.27 9.68
N LYS A 381 26.45 7.64 9.15
CA LYS A 381 27.20 8.14 7.98
C LYS A 381 26.36 8.11 6.70
N ALA A 382 25.61 7.03 6.46
CA ALA A 382 24.76 6.90 5.27
C ALA A 382 23.62 7.92 5.28
N GLU A 383 22.92 8.06 6.41
CA GLU A 383 21.86 9.04 6.59
C GLU A 383 22.38 10.48 6.46
N THR A 384 23.55 10.76 7.05
CA THR A 384 24.20 12.08 6.92
C THR A 384 24.56 12.38 5.47
N ALA A 385 25.08 11.39 4.73
CA ALA A 385 25.41 11.57 3.30
C ALA A 385 24.17 11.85 2.46
N LEU A 386 23.09 11.07 2.64
CA LEU A 386 21.82 11.28 1.94
C LEU A 386 21.21 12.65 2.27
N LYS A 387 21.12 12.99 3.56
CA LYS A 387 20.61 14.27 4.02
C LYS A 387 21.42 15.43 3.47
N SER A 388 22.75 15.35 3.49
CA SER A 388 23.62 16.40 2.94
C SER A 388 23.43 16.57 1.43
N THR A 389 23.27 15.47 0.68
CA THR A 389 22.96 15.55 -0.75
C THR A 389 21.60 16.24 -1.00
N LEU A 390 20.59 15.92 -0.19
CA LEU A 390 19.26 16.52 -0.31
C LEU A 390 19.25 18.01 0.09
N GLU A 391 19.95 18.38 1.16
CA GLU A 391 20.09 19.79 1.60
C GLU A 391 20.87 20.64 0.59
N LYS A 392 21.81 20.03 -0.15
CA LYS A 392 22.53 20.68 -1.26
C LYS A 392 21.73 20.70 -2.56
N SER A 393 20.64 19.95 -2.61
CA SER A 393 19.71 19.96 -3.75
C SER A 393 18.64 21.03 -3.53
N ASP A 394 18.17 21.68 -4.60
CA ASP A 394 17.04 22.60 -4.54
C ASP A 394 15.67 21.86 -4.51
N LEU A 395 15.66 20.62 -4.01
CA LEU A 395 14.48 19.75 -4.02
C LEU A 395 13.71 19.83 -2.71
N VAL A 396 12.39 19.76 -2.81
CA VAL A 396 11.51 19.61 -1.64
C VAL A 396 11.46 18.13 -1.27
N TRP A 397 11.78 17.81 -0.01
CA TRP A 397 11.76 16.46 0.52
C TRP A 397 11.12 16.40 1.91
N GLU A 398 10.58 15.24 2.26
CA GLU A 398 9.98 14.93 3.56
C GLU A 398 10.79 13.80 4.24
N LEU A 399 10.79 13.78 5.57
CA LEU A 399 11.45 12.73 6.36
C LEU A 399 10.45 11.62 6.67
N ASN A 400 10.82 10.37 6.36
CA ASN A 400 10.09 9.17 6.76
C ASN A 400 10.90 8.42 7.83
N GLU A 401 10.74 8.83 9.08
CA GLU A 401 11.46 8.23 10.21
C GLU A 401 11.13 6.74 10.34
N GLY A 402 12.15 5.89 10.37
CA GLY A 402 12.02 4.45 10.61
C GLY A 402 11.62 3.59 9.41
N GLU A 403 11.43 4.19 8.23
CA GLU A 403 10.95 3.50 7.02
C GLU A 403 12.10 3.05 6.08
N GLY A 404 13.34 3.00 6.57
CA GLY A 404 14.50 2.53 5.82
C GLY A 404 14.46 1.02 5.54
N ALA A 405 15.22 0.56 4.56
CA ALA A 405 15.37 -0.88 4.31
C ALA A 405 16.22 -1.53 5.41
N PHE A 406 16.12 -2.85 5.61
CA PHE A 406 16.90 -3.52 6.67
C PHE A 406 18.43 -3.35 6.52
N TYR A 407 18.92 -3.05 5.31
CA TYR A 407 20.35 -2.91 4.99
C TYR A 407 20.83 -1.47 4.74
N GLY A 408 19.96 -0.46 4.87
CA GLY A 408 20.35 0.94 4.66
C GLY A 408 19.17 1.91 4.61
N PRO A 409 19.44 3.21 4.80
CA PRO A 409 18.43 4.28 4.80
C PRO A 409 17.87 4.58 3.40
#